data_AF-A0A645GZ88-F1
#
_entry.id   AF-A0A645GZ88-F1
#
_cell.length_a   1.000
_cell.length_b   1.000
_cell.length_c   1.000
_cell.angle_alpha   90.00
_cell.angle_beta   90.00
_cell.angle_gamma   90.00
#
_symmetry.space_group_name_H-M   'P 1'
#
loop_
_entity.id
_entity.type
_entity.pdbx_description
1 polymer ?
#
loop_
_entity_poly.entity_id
_entity_poly.type
_entity_poly.pdbx_seq_one_letter_code
_entity_poly.pdbx_strand_id
1 'polypeptide(L)'
;MPKEKMIPLDDSDFNPDILDYSVMEFGSFLRAVRKAKNISLRDFEVMVGKKRAYLSDIERGNSNPPDKELLDTMIEQLNIKSYLRIVNTLYDLAAIGRDSVPADLKSWVMESQTHRDLIRRCRDKKLSGEQISNLLKTVEDM
;
A
#
# COMPACT_ATOMS: atom_id res chain seq x y z
N MET A 1 32.36 6.72 16.34
CA MET A 1 31.25 6.38 17.25
C MET A 1 30.37 5.35 16.54
N PRO A 2 30.07 4.19 17.15
CA PRO A 2 29.02 3.34 16.62
C PRO A 2 27.74 4.17 16.62
N LYS A 3 27.10 4.32 15.46
CA LYS A 3 25.81 5.01 15.38
C LYS A 3 24.81 4.15 16.15
N GLU A 4 24.22 4.71 17.19
CA GLU A 4 23.06 4.09 17.84
C GLU A 4 22.07 3.69 16.74
N LYS A 5 21.64 2.42 16.74
CA LYS A 5 20.56 1.98 15.86
C LYS A 5 19.34 2.82 16.22
N MET A 6 18.91 3.71 15.33
CA MET A 6 17.70 4.49 15.56
C MET A 6 16.51 3.53 15.47
N ILE A 7 15.78 3.45 16.57
CA ILE A 7 14.62 2.56 16.72
C ILE A 7 13.48 3.20 15.92
N PRO A 8 12.75 2.45 15.07
CA PRO A 8 11.52 2.95 14.45
C PRO A 8 10.61 3.60 15.50
N LEU A 9 9.81 4.60 15.09
CA LEU A 9 8.78 5.15 15.98
C LEU A 9 7.96 3.99 16.57
N ASP A 10 7.73 4.06 17.88
CA ASP A 10 6.74 3.19 18.51
C ASP A 10 5.39 3.42 17.84
N ASP A 11 4.58 2.37 17.73
CA ASP A 11 3.26 2.47 17.11
C ASP A 11 2.34 3.44 17.86
N SER A 12 2.59 3.68 19.14
CA SER A 12 1.91 4.67 19.97
C SER A 12 2.15 6.12 19.54
N ASP A 13 3.28 6.40 18.88
CA ASP A 13 3.67 7.74 18.41
C ASP A 13 3.31 7.98 16.94
N PHE A 14 2.89 6.95 16.21
CA PHE A 14 2.53 7.06 14.80
C PHE A 14 1.08 7.52 14.63
N ASN A 15 0.91 8.74 14.11
CA ASN A 15 -0.40 9.27 13.74
C ASN A 15 -0.68 9.06 12.24
N PRO A 16 -1.59 8.15 11.83
CA PRO A 16 -1.91 7.92 10.42
C PRO A 16 -2.73 9.04 9.76
N ASP A 17 -3.32 9.95 10.54
CA ASP A 17 -4.18 11.03 10.05
C ASP A 17 -3.40 12.19 9.43
N ILE A 18 -2.08 12.25 9.63
CA ILE A 18 -1.22 13.25 8.98
C ILE A 18 -0.98 12.94 7.49
N LEU A 19 -1.36 11.75 7.04
CA LEU A 19 -1.17 11.32 5.67
C LEU A 19 -2.25 11.91 4.76
N ASP A 20 -1.82 12.44 3.62
CA ASP A 20 -2.72 12.84 2.56
C ASP A 20 -3.09 11.64 1.68
N TYR A 21 -4.30 11.14 1.86
CA TYR A 21 -4.84 10.01 1.08
C TYR A 21 -5.40 10.45 -0.29
N SER A 22 -5.35 11.75 -0.63
CA SER A 22 -5.65 12.24 -1.98
C SER A 22 -4.46 12.12 -2.93
N VAL A 23 -3.29 11.73 -2.43
CA VAL A 23 -2.10 11.47 -3.24
C VAL A 23 -2.35 10.31 -4.20
N MET A 24 -2.17 10.57 -5.50
CA MET A 24 -2.49 9.63 -6.58
C MET A 24 -1.31 8.77 -7.05
N GLU A 25 -0.10 9.00 -6.51
CA GLU A 25 1.12 8.31 -6.94
C GLU A 25 1.73 7.48 -5.81
N PHE A 26 2.07 6.23 -6.12
CA PHE A 26 2.68 5.28 -5.18
C PHE A 26 3.92 5.85 -4.48
N GLY A 27 4.88 6.38 -5.25
CA GLY A 27 6.15 6.84 -4.72
C GLY A 27 5.99 7.97 -3.70
N SER A 28 5.15 8.94 -4.03
CA SER A 28 4.83 10.08 -3.17
C SER A 28 4.16 9.64 -1.87
N PHE A 29 3.20 8.71 -1.94
CA PHE A 29 2.53 8.18 -0.74
C PHE A 29 3.48 7.35 0.13
N LEU A 30 4.29 6.44 -0.45
CA LEU A 30 5.30 5.67 0.28
C LEU A 30 6.28 6.59 1.03
N ARG A 31 6.74 7.66 0.38
CA ARG A 31 7.61 8.66 0.99
C ARG A 31 6.94 9.35 2.18
N ALA A 32 5.67 9.69 2.07
CA ALA A 32 4.90 10.30 3.15
C ALA A 32 4.80 9.34 4.35
N VAL A 33 4.44 8.08 4.11
CA VAL A 33 4.37 7.03 5.15
C VAL A 33 5.72 6.85 5.84
N ARG A 34 6.82 6.71 5.07
CA ARG A 34 8.16 6.54 5.62
C ARG A 34 8.56 7.72 6.52
N LYS A 35 8.30 8.95 6.06
CA LYS A 35 8.59 10.17 6.83
C LYS A 35 7.73 10.26 8.09
N ALA A 36 6.46 9.88 8.01
CA ALA A 36 5.56 9.82 9.15
C ALA A 36 6.03 8.80 10.21
N LYS A 37 6.68 7.72 9.78
CA LYS A 37 7.40 6.76 10.65
C LYS A 37 8.79 7.23 11.09
N ASN A 38 9.19 8.47 10.78
CA ASN A 38 10.50 9.07 11.07
C ASN A 38 11.70 8.24 10.57
N ILE A 39 11.50 7.47 9.50
CA ILE A 39 12.54 6.62 8.91
C ILE A 39 13.26 7.43 7.84
N SER A 40 14.58 7.55 7.91
CA SER A 40 15.35 8.20 6.84
C SER A 40 15.48 7.28 5.62
N LEU A 41 15.77 7.82 4.44
CA LEU A 41 15.99 6.98 3.25
C LEU A 41 17.23 6.08 3.40
N ARG A 42 18.20 6.48 4.24
CA ARG A 42 19.37 5.66 4.58
C ARG A 42 18.98 4.48 5.45
N ASP A 43 18.10 4.70 6.43
CA ASP A 43 17.65 3.62 7.31
C ASP A 43 16.75 2.66 6.53
N PHE A 44 15.87 3.20 5.68
CA PHE A 44 15.02 2.39 4.81
C PHE A 44 15.81 1.49 3.85
N GLU A 45 16.94 1.97 3.33
CA GLU A 45 17.89 1.16 2.55
C GLU A 45 18.41 -0.04 3.35
N VAL A 46 18.79 0.16 4.62
CA VAL A 46 19.27 -0.91 5.50
C VAL A 46 18.15 -1.89 5.83
N MET A 47 16.94 -1.39 6.11
CA MET A 47 15.78 -2.20 6.52
C MET A 47 15.25 -3.06 5.37
N VAL A 48 15.11 -2.49 4.17
CA VAL A 48 14.53 -3.17 2.99
C VAL A 48 15.58 -3.95 2.20
N GLY A 49 16.88 -3.67 2.41
CA GLY A 49 17.96 -4.35 1.68
C GLY A 49 18.05 -3.93 0.21
N LYS A 50 17.61 -2.72 -0.12
CA LYS A 50 17.70 -2.14 -1.48
C LYS A 50 18.49 -0.84 -1.46
N LYS A 51 19.28 -0.61 -2.51
CA LYS A 51 20.13 0.58 -2.63
C LYS A 51 19.29 1.85 -2.54
N ARG A 52 19.82 2.87 -1.84
CA ARG A 52 19.16 4.18 -1.67
C ARG A 52 18.72 4.82 -2.98
N ALA A 53 19.54 4.74 -4.02
CA ALA A 53 19.22 5.33 -5.32
C ALA A 53 17.91 4.75 -5.89
N TYR A 54 17.76 3.43 -5.84
CA TYR A 54 16.55 2.74 -6.29
C TYR A 54 15.33 3.10 -5.44
N LEU A 55 15.46 3.12 -4.10
CA LEU A 55 14.38 3.56 -3.22
C LEU A 55 13.98 5.02 -3.46
N SER A 56 14.97 5.89 -3.71
CA SER A 56 14.72 7.27 -4.10
C SER A 56 13.99 7.37 -5.43
N ASP A 57 14.34 6.54 -6.42
CA ASP A 57 13.70 6.55 -7.73
C ASP A 57 12.25 6.09 -7.64
N ILE A 58 11.96 5.08 -6.81
CA ILE A 58 10.58 4.69 -6.47
C ILE A 58 9.84 5.87 -5.85
N GLU A 59 10.38 6.49 -4.79
CA GLU A 59 9.70 7.58 -4.07
C GLU A 59 9.46 8.82 -4.92
N ARG A 60 10.27 9.04 -5.96
CA ARG A 60 10.11 10.15 -6.91
C ARG A 60 9.26 9.75 -8.12
N GLY A 61 8.74 8.53 -8.20
CA GLY A 61 7.97 8.04 -9.35
C GLY A 61 8.79 7.84 -10.63
N ASN A 62 10.13 7.73 -10.53
CA ASN A 62 11.01 7.51 -11.70
C ASN A 62 11.18 6.02 -12.02
N SER A 63 10.71 5.15 -11.12
CA SER A 63 10.62 3.72 -11.32
C SER A 63 9.17 3.30 -11.15
N ASN A 64 8.79 2.21 -11.82
CA ASN A 64 7.52 1.55 -11.53
C ASN A 64 7.43 1.24 -10.03
N PRO A 65 6.21 1.16 -9.46
CA PRO A 65 6.06 0.71 -8.08
C PRO A 65 6.77 -0.65 -7.86
N PRO A 66 7.02 -1.13 -6.62
CA PRO A 66 7.66 -2.41 -6.33
C PRO A 66 6.70 -3.58 -6.48
N ASP A 67 7.18 -4.79 -6.79
CA ASP A 67 6.32 -5.98 -6.87
C ASP A 67 5.77 -6.37 -5.49
N LYS A 68 4.95 -7.43 -5.43
CA LYS A 68 4.31 -7.83 -4.18
C LYS A 68 5.32 -8.16 -3.09
N GLU A 69 6.37 -8.91 -3.40
CA GLU A 69 7.36 -9.36 -2.43
C GLU A 69 8.10 -8.17 -1.82
N LEU A 70 8.53 -7.23 -2.66
CA LEU A 70 9.20 -6.03 -2.19
C LEU A 70 8.23 -5.09 -1.46
N LEU A 71 6.98 -4.96 -1.91
CA LEU A 71 5.97 -4.15 -1.23
C LEU A 71 5.64 -4.71 0.16
N ASP A 72 5.47 -6.03 0.28
CA ASP A 72 5.27 -6.71 1.57
C ASP A 72 6.45 -6.47 2.51
N THR A 73 7.67 -6.54 1.98
CA THR A 73 8.88 -6.23 2.75
C THR A 73 8.87 -4.79 3.25
N MET A 74 8.50 -3.82 2.40
CA MET A 74 8.38 -2.42 2.81
C MET A 74 7.32 -2.22 3.89
N ILE A 75 6.15 -2.83 3.75
CA ILE A 75 5.06 -2.77 4.74
C ILE A 75 5.49 -3.34 6.09
N GLU A 76 6.18 -4.48 6.09
CA GLU A 76 6.73 -5.10 7.30
C GLU A 76 7.75 -4.19 7.97
N GLN A 77 8.74 -3.71 7.20
CA GLN A 77 9.82 -2.88 7.75
C GLN A 77 9.33 -1.53 8.24
N LEU A 78 8.29 -0.95 7.64
CA LEU A 78 7.67 0.27 8.14
C LEU A 78 6.82 0.04 9.39
N ASN A 79 6.59 -1.21 9.81
CA ASN A 79 5.68 -1.61 10.89
C ASN A 79 4.29 -0.96 10.72
N ILE A 80 3.70 -1.14 9.53
CA ILE A 80 2.38 -0.56 9.20
C ILE A 80 1.29 -1.61 8.91
N LYS A 81 1.56 -2.90 9.15
CA LYS A 81 0.60 -3.99 8.86
C LYS A 81 -0.76 -3.82 9.54
N SER A 82 -0.78 -3.25 10.74
CA SER A 82 -2.01 -2.97 11.51
C SER A 82 -2.82 -1.79 10.96
N TYR A 83 -2.24 -0.94 10.11
CA TYR A 83 -2.89 0.25 9.56
C TYR A 83 -3.47 -0.06 8.17
N LEU A 84 -4.56 -0.84 8.15
CA LEU A 84 -5.17 -1.38 6.91
C LEU A 84 -5.43 -0.32 5.84
N ARG A 85 -5.87 0.89 6.22
CA ARG A 85 -6.10 1.97 5.26
C ARG A 85 -4.83 2.35 4.49
N ILE A 86 -3.69 2.43 5.18
CA ILE A 86 -2.38 2.75 4.56
C ILE A 86 -1.94 1.59 3.66
N VAL A 87 -2.05 0.36 4.17
CA VAL A 87 -1.68 -0.86 3.44
C VAL A 87 -2.48 -0.99 2.14
N ASN A 88 -3.81 -0.88 2.22
CA ASN A 88 -4.69 -0.93 1.05
C ASN A 88 -4.35 0.18 0.06
N THR A 89 -4.10 1.41 0.54
CA THR A 89 -3.71 2.53 -0.32
C THR A 89 -2.38 2.25 -1.05
N LEU A 90 -1.38 1.67 -0.38
CA LEU A 90 -0.11 1.29 -1.01
C LEU A 90 -0.32 0.23 -2.10
N TYR A 91 -1.16 -0.78 -1.83
CA TYR A 91 -1.51 -1.83 -2.79
C TYR A 91 -2.27 -1.29 -4.00
N ASP A 92 -3.28 -0.45 -3.77
CA ASP A 92 -4.08 0.20 -4.80
C ASP A 92 -3.22 1.09 -5.71
N LEU A 93 -2.40 1.96 -5.12
CA LEU A 93 -1.49 2.84 -5.88
C LEU A 93 -0.44 2.05 -6.65
N ALA A 94 0.08 0.94 -6.09
CA ALA A 94 1.01 0.07 -6.80
C ALA A 94 0.35 -0.65 -7.98
N ALA A 95 -0.92 -1.04 -7.83
CA ALA A 95 -1.73 -1.65 -8.89
C ALA A 95 -2.07 -0.66 -10.01
N ILE A 96 -2.52 0.55 -9.66
CA ILE A 96 -2.80 1.64 -10.60
C ILE A 96 -1.54 1.97 -11.41
N GLY A 97 -0.40 2.18 -10.75
CA GLY A 97 0.87 2.47 -11.42
C GLY A 97 1.41 1.33 -12.30
N ARG A 98 0.82 0.14 -12.22
CA ARG A 98 1.16 -1.03 -13.03
C ARG A 98 0.08 -1.45 -14.03
N ASP A 99 -1.05 -0.76 -14.05
CA ASP A 99 -2.26 -1.20 -14.78
C ASP A 99 -2.63 -2.67 -14.45
N SER A 100 -2.81 -2.96 -13.16
CA SER A 100 -3.04 -4.32 -12.66
C SER A 100 -4.03 -4.35 -11.50
N VAL A 101 -4.43 -5.54 -11.06
CA VAL A 101 -5.21 -5.73 -9.83
C VAL A 101 -4.27 -5.67 -8.61
N PRO A 102 -4.68 -5.07 -7.47
CA PRO A 102 -3.92 -5.12 -6.22
C PRO A 102 -3.40 -6.51 -5.91
N ALA A 103 -2.09 -6.58 -5.63
CA ALA A 103 -1.39 -7.86 -5.59
C ALA A 103 -1.78 -8.73 -4.38
N ASP A 104 -2.27 -8.11 -3.31
CA ASP A 104 -2.93 -8.75 -2.16
C ASP A 104 -4.29 -9.35 -2.52
N LEU A 105 -5.08 -8.69 -3.36
CA LEU A 105 -6.39 -9.17 -3.80
C LEU A 105 -6.29 -10.25 -4.89
N LYS A 106 -5.19 -10.26 -5.67
CA LYS A 106 -5.04 -11.14 -6.84
C LYS A 106 -5.30 -12.61 -6.54
N SER A 107 -4.74 -13.15 -5.45
CA SER A 107 -4.90 -14.57 -5.11
C SER A 107 -6.36 -14.91 -4.84
N TRP A 108 -7.05 -14.10 -4.03
CA TRP A 108 -8.46 -14.30 -3.70
C TRP A 108 -9.36 -14.18 -4.93
N VAL A 109 -9.14 -13.17 -5.79
CA VAL A 109 -9.91 -13.00 -7.04
C VAL A 109 -9.75 -14.22 -7.96
N MET A 110 -8.55 -14.79 -8.01
CA MET A 110 -8.24 -15.93 -8.89
C MET A 110 -8.66 -17.28 -8.32
N GLU A 111 -8.86 -17.38 -7.01
CA GLU A 111 -9.19 -18.63 -6.31
C GLU A 111 -10.52 -19.25 -6.77
N SER A 112 -11.55 -18.45 -6.97
CA SER A 112 -12.90 -18.94 -7.27
C SER A 112 -13.51 -18.30 -8.51
N GLN A 113 -14.20 -19.10 -9.32
CA GLN A 113 -15.02 -18.57 -10.42
C GLN A 113 -16.11 -17.65 -9.90
N THR A 114 -16.68 -17.92 -8.72
CA THR A 114 -17.71 -17.08 -8.09
C THR A 114 -17.20 -15.68 -7.78
N HIS A 115 -15.96 -15.53 -7.30
CA HIS A 115 -15.36 -14.20 -7.05
C HIS A 115 -15.24 -13.40 -8.36
N ARG A 116 -14.76 -14.05 -9.43
CA ARG A 116 -14.66 -13.40 -10.76
C ARG A 116 -16.01 -13.05 -11.34
N ASP A 117 -17.00 -13.93 -11.19
CA ASP A 117 -18.35 -13.70 -11.71
C ASP A 117 -19.06 -12.59 -10.96
N LEU A 118 -18.83 -12.44 -9.65
CA LEU A 118 -19.29 -11.29 -8.88
C LEU A 118 -18.76 -9.98 -9.47
N ILE A 119 -17.43 -9.86 -9.63
CA ILE A 119 -16.78 -8.65 -10.17
C ILE A 119 -17.27 -8.35 -11.59
N ARG A 120 -17.35 -9.39 -12.45
CA ARG A 120 -17.88 -9.25 -13.82
C ARG A 120 -19.33 -8.78 -13.83
N ARG A 121 -20.20 -9.35 -12.99
CA ARG A 121 -21.62 -8.94 -12.91
C ARG A 121 -21.76 -7.49 -12.44
N CYS A 122 -20.97 -7.06 -11.45
CA CYS A 122 -20.94 -5.67 -11.01
C CYS A 122 -20.56 -4.72 -12.18
N ARG A 123 -19.52 -5.07 -12.93
CA ARG A 123 -19.10 -4.32 -14.13
C ARG A 123 -20.16 -4.33 -15.24
N ASP A 124 -20.67 -5.50 -15.60
CA ASP A 124 -21.56 -5.69 -16.75
C ASP A 124 -22.94 -5.05 -16.52
N LYS A 125 -23.40 -5.01 -15.27
CA LYS A 125 -24.60 -4.27 -14.85
C LYS A 125 -24.37 -2.77 -14.67
N LYS A 126 -23.12 -2.30 -14.81
CA LYS A 126 -22.72 -0.89 -14.65
C LYS A 126 -23.22 -0.31 -13.33
N LEU A 127 -22.99 -1.03 -12.23
CA LEU A 127 -23.40 -0.57 -10.91
C LEU A 127 -22.84 0.84 -10.66
N SER A 128 -23.70 1.73 -10.18
CA SER A 128 -23.27 3.05 -9.74
C SER A 128 -22.40 2.94 -8.50
N GLY A 129 -21.62 3.99 -8.21
CA GLY A 129 -20.84 4.05 -6.96
C GLY A 129 -21.71 3.84 -5.72
N GLU A 130 -22.93 4.37 -5.72
CA GLU A 130 -23.91 4.15 -4.64
C GLU A 130 -24.30 2.67 -4.49
N GLN A 131 -24.56 1.99 -5.61
CA GLN A 131 -24.90 0.56 -5.59
C GLN A 131 -23.74 -0.30 -5.10
N ILE A 132 -22.51 0.00 -5.51
CA ILE A 132 -21.31 -0.68 -5.01
C ILE A 132 -21.15 -0.43 -3.51
N SER A 133 -21.33 0.81 -3.04
CA SER A 133 -21.27 1.15 -1.62
C SER A 133 -22.33 0.40 -0.79
N ASN A 134 -23.52 0.19 -1.32
CA ASN A 134 -24.55 -0.59 -0.63
C ASN A 134 -24.18 -2.08 -0.55
N LEU A 135 -23.54 -2.64 -1.58
CA LEU A 135 -23.00 -4.01 -1.52
C LEU A 135 -21.90 -4.11 -0.46
N LEU A 136 -21.01 -3.12 -0.38
CA LEU A 136 -19.96 -3.08 0.63
C LEU A 136 -20.55 -3.08 2.04
N LYS A 137 -21.54 -2.20 2.32
CA LYS A 137 -22.25 -2.19 3.61
C LYS A 137 -22.89 -3.54 3.94
N THR A 138 -23.49 -4.18 2.94
CA THR A 138 -24.09 -5.51 3.13
C THR A 138 -23.06 -6.54 3.61
N VAL A 139 -21.80 -6.44 3.15
CA VAL A 139 -20.70 -7.33 3.60
C VAL A 139 -20.17 -6.92 4.97
N GLU A 140 -20.11 -5.62 5.28
CA GLU A 140 -19.68 -5.10 6.59
C GLU A 140 -20.66 -5.46 7.73
N ASP A 141 -21.95 -5.59 7.42
CA ASP A 141 -23.01 -5.91 8.37
C ASP A 141 -23.18 -7.44 8.64
N MET A 142 -22.39 -8.31 7.98
CA MET A 142 -22.42 -9.77 8.16
C MET A 142 -21.62 -10.23 9.39
#